data_AF-A0A8J6E509-F1
#
_entry.id   AF-A0A8J6E509-F1
#
_cell.length_a   1.000
_cell.length_b   1.000
_cell.length_c   1.000
_cell.angle_alpha   90.00
_cell.angle_beta   90.00
_cell.angle_gamma   90.00
#
_symmetry.space_group_name_H-M   'P 1'
#
loop_
_entity.id
_entity.type
_entity.pdbx_description
1 polymer ?
#
loop_
_entity_poly.entity_id
_entity_poly.type
_entity_poly.pdbx_seq_one_letter_code
_entity_poly.pdbx_strand_id
1 'polypeptide(L)'
;MVFVYFIRAGLLTEEYRNNFFPALFLANQMEEEVCFCCEIHQWVLGSTWMQKREQLHHERNLLFLRIGFRAWVDRDTCEQVSTNDSKHFSL
;
A
#
# COMPACT_ATOMS: atom_id res chain seq x y z
N MET A 1 -3.21 -4.99 5.11
CA MET A 1 -1.91 -4.27 4.98
C MET A 1 -2.04 -2.80 4.65
N VAL A 2 -2.52 -2.40 3.47
CA VAL A 2 -2.51 -0.99 2.99
C VAL A 2 -3.04 0.02 4.01
N PHE A 3 -4.22 -0.22 4.58
CA PHE A 3 -4.81 0.67 5.57
C PHE A 3 -3.96 0.79 6.85
N VAL A 4 -3.32 -0.31 7.29
CA VAL A 4 -2.39 -0.30 8.42
C VAL A 4 -1.21 0.63 8.15
N TYR A 5 -0.72 0.69 6.91
CA TYR A 5 0.34 1.63 6.53
C TYR A 5 -0.12 3.08 6.59
N PHE A 6 -1.36 3.38 6.19
CA PHE A 6 -1.92 4.72 6.32
C PHE A 6 -1.98 5.18 7.78
N ILE A 7 -2.46 4.29 8.66
CA ILE A 7 -2.51 4.56 10.11
C ILE A 7 -1.10 4.74 10.67
N ARG A 8 -0.15 3.85 10.35
CA ARG A 8 1.25 3.95 10.83
C ARG A 8 1.98 5.19 10.33
N ALA A 9 1.66 5.66 9.13
CA ALA A 9 2.23 6.88 8.55
C ALA A 9 1.54 8.16 9.06
N GLY A 10 0.44 8.04 9.81
CA GLY A 10 -0.38 9.18 10.23
C GLY A 10 -0.87 9.98 9.03
N LEU A 11 -1.35 9.30 7.99
CA LEU A 11 -1.89 9.97 6.81
C LEU A 11 -3.25 10.59 7.12
N LEU A 12 -3.47 11.80 6.61
CA LEU A 12 -4.79 12.40 6.53
C LEU A 12 -5.58 11.79 5.35
N THR A 13 -6.92 11.84 5.39
CA THR A 13 -7.78 11.18 4.39
C THR A 13 -7.53 11.69 2.97
N GLU A 14 -7.20 12.97 2.81
CA GLU A 14 -6.80 13.58 1.55
C GLU A 14 -5.51 12.98 0.96
N GLU A 15 -4.63 12.43 1.80
CA GLU A 15 -3.38 11.81 1.36
C GLU A 15 -3.61 10.36 0.86
N TYR A 16 -4.74 9.73 1.16
CA TYR A 16 -4.97 8.30 0.92
C TYR A 16 -4.90 7.95 -0.57
N ARG A 17 -5.49 8.79 -1.43
CA ARG A 17 -5.54 8.54 -2.86
C ARG A 17 -4.13 8.47 -3.48
N ASN A 18 -3.25 9.38 -3.08
CA ASN A 18 -1.90 9.45 -3.61
C ASN A 18 -0.98 8.38 -3.02
N ASN A 19 -1.26 7.94 -1.79
CA ASN A 19 -0.45 6.93 -1.11
C ASN A 19 -0.95 5.49 -1.31
N PHE A 20 -2.13 5.29 -1.90
CA PHE A 20 -2.71 3.97 -2.07
C PHE A 20 -1.82 3.02 -2.88
N PHE A 21 -1.35 3.45 -4.05
CA PHE A 21 -0.51 2.61 -4.89
C PHE A 21 0.89 2.37 -4.32
N PRO A 22 1.61 3.38 -3.78
CA PRO A 22 2.83 3.15 -3.02
C PRO A 22 2.66 2.14 -1.88
N ALA A 23 1.56 2.23 -1.12
CA ALA A 23 1.25 1.32 -0.01
C ALA A 23 0.91 -0.09 -0.47
N LEU A 24 0.13 -0.23 -1.56
CA LEU A 24 -0.20 -1.52 -2.16
C LEU A 24 1.04 -2.21 -2.71
N PHE A 25 1.92 -1.43 -3.35
CA PHE A 25 3.19 -1.92 -3.86
C PHE A 25 4.10 -2.41 -2.72
N LEU A 26 4.20 -1.65 -1.63
CA LEU A 26 4.93 -2.07 -0.43
C LEU A 26 4.34 -3.34 0.20
N ALA A 27 3.00 -3.48 0.21
CA ALA A 27 2.34 -4.65 0.75
C ALA A 27 2.65 -5.90 -0.09
N ASN A 28 2.56 -5.81 -1.41
CA ASN A 28 2.88 -6.92 -2.31
C ASN A 28 4.33 -7.39 -2.12
N GLN A 29 5.28 -6.46 -2.00
CA GLN A 29 6.69 -6.82 -1.79
C GLN A 29 6.98 -7.49 -0.43
N MET A 30 6.08 -7.38 0.54
CA MET A 30 6.32 -7.88 1.90
C MET A 30 5.63 -9.19 2.21
N GLU A 31 4.48 -9.46 1.60
CA GLU A 31 3.67 -10.64 1.90
C GLU A 31 3.71 -11.69 0.78
N GLU A 32 3.92 -11.30 -0.48
CA GLU A 32 3.78 -12.20 -1.62
C GLU A 32 5.13 -12.75 -2.07
N GLU A 33 5.24 -14.08 -2.15
CA GLU A 33 6.42 -14.75 -2.73
C GLU A 33 6.55 -14.48 -4.24
N VAL A 34 5.43 -14.22 -4.91
CA VAL A 34 5.36 -13.88 -6.33
C VAL A 34 5.00 -12.39 -6.48
N CYS A 35 5.97 -11.60 -6.93
CA CYS A 35 5.83 -10.17 -7.15
C CYS A 35 5.01 -9.90 -8.44
N PHE A 36 3.71 -9.59 -8.28
CA PHE A 36 2.83 -9.04 -9.33
C PHE A 36 3.06 -7.55 -9.58
N CYS A 37 4.29 -7.12 -9.31
CA CYS A 37 4.74 -5.76 -9.41
C CYS A 37 4.53 -5.23 -10.83
N CYS A 38 4.82 -6.03 -11.85
CA CYS A 38 4.67 -5.66 -13.26
C CYS A 38 3.21 -5.33 -13.62
N GLU A 39 2.26 -6.11 -13.11
CA GLU A 39 0.83 -5.93 -13.27
C GLU A 39 0.35 -4.67 -12.54
N ILE A 40 0.80 -4.45 -11.30
CA ILE A 40 0.54 -3.21 -10.56
C ILE A 40 1.03 -2.01 -11.37
N HIS A 41 2.24 -2.06 -11.93
CA HIS A 41 2.74 -0.95 -12.75
C HIS A 41 1.83 -0.67 -13.96
N GLN A 42 1.39 -1.71 -14.67
CA GLN A 42 0.52 -1.54 -15.84
C GLN A 42 -0.86 -0.97 -15.47
N TRP A 43 -1.44 -1.43 -14.37
CA TRP A 43 -2.78 -1.02 -13.94
C TRP A 43 -2.79 0.41 -13.40
N VAL A 44 -1.72 0.80 -12.71
CA VAL A 44 -1.62 2.10 -12.03
C VAL A 44 -1.15 3.20 -12.97
N LEU A 45 -0.16 2.90 -13.81
CA LEU A 45 0.58 3.92 -14.55
C LEU A 45 0.21 3.97 -16.04
N GLY A 46 -0.57 2.99 -16.51
CA GLY A 46 -1.04 2.85 -17.89
C GLY A 46 0.10 2.54 -18.86
N SER A 47 -0.08 2.89 -20.13
CA SER A 47 0.90 2.61 -21.20
C SER A 47 2.28 3.26 -20.99
N THR A 48 2.40 4.23 -20.09
CA THR A 48 3.65 4.94 -19.73
C THR A 48 4.28 4.43 -18.43
N TRP A 49 3.92 3.22 -18.01
CA TRP A 49 4.34 2.66 -16.73
C TRP A 49 5.85 2.62 -16.54
N MET A 50 6.62 2.32 -17.59
CA MET A 50 8.08 2.32 -17.54
C MET A 50 8.66 3.68 -17.15
N GLN A 51 8.07 4.80 -17.60
CA GLN A 51 8.57 6.13 -17.25
C GLN A 51 8.16 6.57 -15.83
N LYS A 52 6.99 6.12 -15.36
CA LYS A 52 6.45 6.52 -14.04
C LYS A 52 6.82 5.55 -12.91
N ARG A 53 7.41 4.40 -13.25
CA ARG A 53 7.85 3.38 -12.29
C ARG A 53 8.81 3.95 -11.25
N GLU A 54 9.81 4.71 -11.68
CA GLU A 54 10.81 5.28 -10.77
C GLU A 54 10.18 6.22 -9.74
N GLN A 55 9.18 7.01 -10.15
CA GLN A 55 8.40 7.85 -9.25
C GLN A 55 7.64 7.00 -8.22
N LEU A 56 6.96 5.93 -8.64
CA LEU A 56 6.25 5.03 -7.73
C LEU A 56 7.21 4.37 -6.71
N HIS A 57 8.40 3.94 -7.14
CA HIS A 57 9.41 3.41 -6.22
C HIS A 57 9.87 4.46 -5.21
N HIS A 58 10.06 5.71 -5.66
CA HIS A 58 10.45 6.82 -4.79
C HIS A 58 9.38 7.11 -3.75
N GLU A 59 8.12 7.27 -4.16
CA GLU A 59 6.98 7.50 -3.27
C GLU A 59 6.79 6.35 -2.28
N ARG A 60 6.96 5.10 -2.73
CA ARG A 60 6.94 3.92 -1.85
C ARG A 60 8.06 3.94 -0.83
N ASN A 61 9.27 4.35 -1.21
CA ASN A 61 10.39 4.46 -0.27
C ASN A 61 10.13 5.56 0.77
N LEU A 62 9.55 6.70 0.38
CA LEU A 62 9.14 7.76 1.30
C LEU A 62 8.09 7.27 2.29
N LEU A 63 7.09 6.52 1.83
CA LEU A 63 6.10 5.90 2.70
C LEU A 63 6.74 4.90 3.67
N PHE A 64 7.64 4.05 3.18
CA PHE A 64 8.33 3.05 4.01
C PHE A 64 9.16 3.71 5.12
N LEU A 65 9.84 4.82 4.80
CA LEU A 65 10.53 5.65 5.78
C LEU A 65 9.53 6.28 6.78
N ARG A 66 8.41 6.84 6.30
CA ARG A 66 7.39 7.50 7.12
C ARG A 66 6.75 6.55 8.14
N ILE A 67 6.56 5.26 7.80
CA ILE A 67 6.07 4.25 8.75
C ILE A 67 7.17 3.74 9.72
N GLY A 68 8.39 4.27 9.63
CA GLY A 68 9.54 3.88 10.45
C GLY A 68 10.06 2.49 10.11
N PHE A 69 10.02 2.12 8.83
CA PHE A 69 10.39 0.79 8.32
C PHE A 69 9.57 -0.39 8.89
N ARG A 70 8.44 -0.10 9.54
CA ARG A 70 7.52 -1.12 10.09
C ARG A 70 6.51 -1.54 9.03
N ALA A 71 6.98 -2.19 7.97
CA ALA A 71 6.10 -2.74 6.92
C ALA A 71 5.55 -4.13 7.28
N TRP A 72 6.23 -4.90 8.13
CA TRP A 72 5.69 -6.16 8.64
C TRP A 72 4.40 -5.91 9.43
N VAL A 73 3.32 -6.63 9.11
CA VAL A 73 2.07 -6.59 9.87
C VAL A 73 1.66 -8.04 10.10
N ASP A 74 1.45 -8.42 11.34
CA ASP A 74 0.89 -9.72 11.64
C ASP A 74 -0.58 -9.81 11.21
N ARG A 75 -1.05 -11.05 11.10
CA ARG A 75 -2.42 -11.36 10.73
C ARG A 75 -3.45 -10.76 11.70
N ASP A 76 -3.19 -10.81 13.00
CA ASP A 76 -4.11 -10.33 14.04
C ASP A 76 -4.40 -8.83 13.87
N THR A 77 -3.38 -8.04 13.56
CA THR A 77 -3.50 -6.61 13.27
C THR A 77 -4.38 -6.38 12.03
N CYS A 78 -4.27 -7.20 10.99
CA CYS A 78 -5.14 -7.10 9.81
C CYS A 78 -6.60 -7.47 10.10
N GLU A 79 -6.83 -8.47 10.96
CA GLU A 79 -8.16 -8.90 11.37
C GLU A 79 -8.84 -7.80 12.23
N GLN A 80 -8.11 -7.20 13.18
CA GLN A 80 -8.62 -6.09 14.00
C GLN A 80 -9.10 -4.91 13.15
N VAL A 81 -8.31 -4.51 12.15
CA VAL A 81 -8.66 -3.42 11.23
C VAL A 81 -9.89 -3.75 10.39
N SER A 82 -9.97 -4.98 9.85
CA SER A 82 -11.12 -5.42 9.04
C SER A 82 -12.41 -5.54 9.87
N THR A 83 -12.30 -5.92 11.14
CA THR A 83 -13.46 -6.12 12.02
C THR A 83 -14.06 -4.79 12.50
N ASN A 84 -13.23 -3.76 12.72
CA ASN A 84 -13.72 -2.43 13.09
C ASN A 84 -14.63 -1.79 12.02
N ASP A 85 -14.51 -2.21 10.76
CA ASP A 85 -15.30 -1.71 9.62
C ASP A 85 -16.19 -2.80 8.98
N SER A 86 -16.69 -3.74 9.79
CA SER A 86 -17.57 -4.86 9.37
C SER A 86 -18.84 -4.46 8.57
N LYS A 87 -19.12 -3.16 8.39
CA LYS A 87 -20.25 -2.64 7.60
C LYS A 87 -19.88 -2.22 6.17
N HIS A 88 -18.59 -2.15 5.81
CA HIS A 88 -18.17 -1.63 4.50
C HIS A 88 -18.24 -2.69 3.37
N PHE A 89 -18.27 -3.99 3.70
CA PHE A 89 -18.28 -5.08 2.71
C PHE A 89 -19.47 -6.05 2.83
N SER A 90 -20.56 -5.63 3.49
CA SER A 90 -21.85 -6.32 3.38
C SER A 90 -22.49 -5.93 2.03
N LEU A 91 -22.17 -6.71 1.00
CA LEU A 91 -22.81 -6.88 -0.33
C LEU A 91 -23.72 -5.75 -0.85
#